data_AF-A0A2E8E0S0-F1
#
_entry.id   AF-A0A2E8E0S0-F1
#
_cell.length_a   1.000
_cell.length_b   1.000
_cell.length_c   1.000
_cell.angle_alpha   90.00
_cell.angle_beta   90.00
_cell.angle_gamma   90.00
#
_symmetry.space_group_name_H-M   'P 1'
#
loop_
_entity.id
_entity.type
_entity.pdbx_description
1 polymer ?
#
loop_
_entity_poly.entity_id
_entity_poly.type
_entity_poly.pdbx_seq_one_letter_code
_entity_poly.pdbx_strand_id
1 'polypeptide(L)'
;MGVLTFDWDDVVIDNDIVQQALSQLADSFGPERVWYRISSSGQGLHVLVGELDDSYHLRPIAVDSDDSFAWRSLFHDPPFELECGGRLRADNERQAHGFPVGRLFSHKDGLVAGEWQLYEVIP
;
A
#
# COMPACT_ATOMS: atom_id res chain seq x y z
N MET A 1 -5.17 8.41 -13.47
CA MET A 1 -5.54 8.49 -12.04
C MET A 1 -5.07 7.21 -11.38
N GLY A 2 -4.15 7.35 -10.43
CA GLY A 2 -3.59 6.25 -9.65
C GLY A 2 -4.22 6.18 -8.26
N VAL A 3 -3.84 5.14 -7.52
CA VAL A 3 -4.18 4.95 -6.11
C VAL A 3 -2.91 4.58 -5.35
N LEU A 4 -2.80 5.03 -4.11
CA LEU A 4 -1.65 4.72 -3.26
C LEU A 4 -1.92 3.45 -2.46
N THR A 5 -1.52 2.34 -3.06
CA THR A 5 -1.54 1.04 -2.42
C THR A 5 -0.21 0.36 -2.60
N PHE A 6 0.24 -0.32 -1.55
CA PHE A 6 1.52 -0.99 -1.51
C PHE A 6 1.34 -2.45 -1.12
N ASP A 7 2.17 -3.29 -1.72
CA ASP A 7 2.25 -4.73 -1.45
C ASP A 7 3.66 -5.01 -0.98
N TRP A 8 3.81 -5.11 0.34
CA TRP A 8 5.08 -5.28 1.01
C TRP A 8 5.25 -6.76 1.38
N ASP A 9 6.13 -7.44 0.67
CA ASP A 9 6.37 -8.87 0.81
C ASP A 9 7.35 -9.16 1.96
N ASP A 10 7.19 -10.30 2.63
CA ASP A 10 8.12 -10.84 3.63
C ASP A 10 8.43 -9.91 4.82
N VAL A 11 7.46 -9.08 5.22
CA VAL A 11 7.58 -8.13 6.34
C VAL A 11 6.39 -8.18 7.29
N VAL A 12 6.62 -7.69 8.51
CA VAL A 12 5.62 -7.57 9.58
C VAL A 12 5.55 -6.14 10.10
N ILE A 13 4.46 -5.80 10.77
CA ILE A 13 4.21 -4.43 11.25
C ILE A 13 5.30 -3.94 12.20
N ASP A 14 5.86 -4.81 13.05
CA ASP A 14 6.89 -4.44 14.03
C ASP A 14 8.30 -4.23 13.44
N ASN A 15 8.47 -4.34 12.12
CA ASN A 15 9.76 -4.09 11.47
C ASN A 15 10.07 -2.58 11.46
N ASP A 16 11.27 -2.19 11.92
CA ASP A 16 11.70 -0.80 11.97
C ASP A 16 11.62 -0.06 10.61
N ILE A 17 11.95 -0.74 9.50
CA ILE A 17 11.87 -0.17 8.14
C ILE A 17 10.40 0.05 7.74
N VAL A 18 9.52 -0.88 8.10
CA VAL A 18 8.07 -0.76 7.89
C VAL A 18 7.51 0.41 8.69
N GLN A 19 7.90 0.55 9.96
CA GLN A 19 7.49 1.66 10.81
C GLN A 19 7.95 3.00 10.24
N GLN A 20 9.20 3.09 9.77
CA GLN A 20 9.72 4.30 9.12
C GLN A 20 8.95 4.63 7.83
N ALA A 21 8.65 3.63 7.00
CA ALA A 21 7.89 3.83 5.77
C ALA A 21 6.44 4.30 6.04
N LEU A 22 5.77 3.68 7.01
CA LEU A 22 4.41 4.08 7.41
C LEU A 22 4.39 5.47 8.03
N SER A 23 5.38 5.82 8.86
CA SER A 23 5.54 7.17 9.38
C SER A 23 5.74 8.19 8.26
N GLN A 24 6.57 7.88 7.26
CA GLN A 24 6.77 8.79 6.13
C GLN A 24 5.48 9.00 5.31
N LEU A 25 4.68 7.95 5.12
CA LEU A 25 3.35 8.08 4.51
C LEU A 25 2.43 8.94 5.38
N ALA A 26 2.43 8.74 6.69
CA ALA A 26 1.60 9.49 7.63
C ALA A 26 1.98 10.98 7.66
N ASP A 27 3.27 11.30 7.63
CA ASP A 27 3.76 12.68 7.56
C ASP A 27 3.38 13.37 6.24
N SER A 28 3.34 12.60 5.15
CA SER A 28 3.07 13.13 3.81
C SER A 28 1.58 13.29 3.51
N PHE A 29 0.74 12.39 4.03
CA PHE A 29 -0.69 12.32 3.69
C PHE A 29 -1.62 12.55 4.87
N GLY A 30 -1.11 12.55 6.09
CA GLY A 30 -1.86 12.69 7.34
C GLY A 30 -1.98 11.38 8.11
N PRO A 31 -1.91 11.42 9.46
CA PRO A 31 -1.89 10.22 10.31
C PRO A 31 -3.18 9.40 10.26
N GLU A 32 -4.31 10.03 9.91
CA GLU A 32 -5.61 9.35 9.81
C GLU A 32 -5.86 8.67 8.45
N ARG A 33 -4.84 8.65 7.58
CA ARG A 33 -4.98 8.17 6.19
C ARG A 33 -4.18 6.95 5.84
N VAL A 34 -3.29 6.48 6.72
CA VAL A 34 -2.44 5.32 6.43
C VAL A 34 -3.05 4.09 7.07
N TRP A 35 -3.44 3.13 6.24
CA TRP A 35 -4.06 1.89 6.67
C TRP A 35 -3.20 0.71 6.23
N TYR A 36 -3.11 -0.31 7.06
CA TYR A 36 -2.42 -1.56 6.73
C TYR A 36 -3.26 -2.77 7.09
N ARG A 37 -2.92 -3.92 6.51
CA ARG A 37 -3.43 -5.22 6.91
C ARG A 37 -2.44 -6.32 6.56
N ILE A 38 -2.57 -7.46 7.21
CA ILE A 38 -1.84 -8.66 6.82
C ILE A 38 -2.34 -9.11 5.44
N SER A 39 -1.43 -9.35 4.50
CA SER A 39 -1.75 -9.82 3.16
C SER A 39 -2.33 -11.23 3.19
N SER A 40 -2.95 -11.69 2.09
CA SER A 40 -3.54 -13.03 2.04
C SER A 40 -2.51 -14.16 2.16
N SER A 41 -1.20 -13.90 1.96
CA SER A 41 -0.16 -14.89 2.20
C SER A 41 0.12 -15.11 3.68
N GLY A 42 -0.29 -14.18 4.55
CA GLY A 42 0.07 -14.17 5.96
C GLY A 42 1.53 -13.76 6.24
N GLN A 43 2.30 -13.45 5.20
CA GLN A 43 3.74 -13.17 5.28
C GLN A 43 4.12 -11.77 4.79
N GLY A 44 3.14 -10.92 4.50
CA GLY A 44 3.40 -9.55 4.07
C GLY A 44 2.30 -8.60 4.54
N LEU A 45 2.45 -7.34 4.16
CA LEU A 45 1.51 -6.28 4.46
C LEU A 45 0.96 -5.70 3.17
N HIS A 46 -0.35 -5.50 3.14
CA HIS A 46 -0.95 -4.55 2.23
C HIS A 46 -1.06 -3.21 2.94
N VAL A 47 -0.66 -2.13 2.27
CA VAL A 47 -0.80 -0.76 2.77
C VAL A 47 -1.66 0.05 1.80
N LEU A 48 -2.47 0.95 2.33
CA LEU A 48 -3.37 1.81 1.58
C LEU A 48 -3.37 3.20 2.20
N VAL A 49 -3.13 4.22 1.38
CA VAL A 49 -3.42 5.60 1.75
C VAL A 49 -4.85 5.92 1.32
N GLY A 50 -5.71 6.23 2.27
CA GLY A 50 -7.14 6.31 2.04
C GLY A 50 -7.92 6.97 3.16
N GLU A 51 -9.22 7.09 2.95
CA GLU A 51 -10.16 7.69 3.88
C GLU A 51 -11.46 6.87 3.91
N LEU A 52 -12.19 6.97 5.02
CA LEU A 52 -13.51 6.38 5.14
C LEU A 52 -14.54 7.29 4.47
N ASP A 53 -15.41 6.73 3.64
CA ASP A 53 -16.58 7.44 3.12
C ASP A 53 -17.68 7.61 4.20
N ASP A 54 -18.76 8.34 3.89
CA ASP A 54 -19.88 8.58 4.81
C ASP A 54 -20.56 7.29 5.30
N SER A 55 -20.32 6.16 4.62
CA SER A 55 -20.83 4.83 4.99
C SER A 55 -19.76 3.97 5.66
N TYR A 56 -18.64 4.56 6.09
CA TYR A 56 -17.51 3.89 6.73
C TYR A 56 -16.83 2.83 5.86
N HIS A 57 -16.87 2.96 4.53
CA HIS A 57 -16.04 2.13 3.66
C HIS A 57 -14.71 2.80 3.40
N LEU A 58 -13.62 2.06 3.61
CA LEU A 58 -12.28 2.52 3.29
C LEU A 58 -12.08 2.62 1.78
N ARG A 59 -11.73 3.82 1.30
CA ARG A 59 -11.45 4.14 -0.10
C ARG A 59 -10.03 4.65 -0.24
N PRO A 60 -9.24 4.19 -1.23
CA PRO A 60 -7.96 4.80 -1.51
C PRO A 60 -8.16 6.24 -1.99
N ILE A 61 -7.24 7.14 -1.62
CA ILE A 61 -7.23 8.48 -2.20
C ILE A 61 -6.82 8.42 -3.67
N ALA A 62 -7.42 9.29 -4.48
CA ALA A 62 -7.01 9.47 -5.86
C ALA A 62 -5.76 10.36 -5.92
N VAL A 63 -4.77 9.91 -6.69
CA VAL A 63 -3.56 10.68 -7.00
C VAL A 63 -3.30 10.66 -8.50
N ASP A 64 -2.39 11.51 -8.96
CA ASP A 64 -1.87 11.37 -10.31
C ASP A 64 -1.13 10.04 -10.47
N SER A 65 -1.23 9.46 -11.67
CA SER A 65 -0.63 8.15 -11.91
C SER A 65 0.88 8.19 -11.72
N ASP A 66 1.53 9.25 -12.20
CA ASP A 66 2.98 9.42 -12.08
C ASP A 66 3.42 9.53 -10.61
N ASP A 67 2.65 10.25 -9.79
CA ASP A 67 2.88 10.32 -8.33
C ASP A 67 2.69 8.95 -7.67
N SER A 68 1.66 8.19 -8.06
CA SER A 68 1.44 6.83 -7.54
C SER A 68 2.65 5.93 -7.82
N PHE A 69 3.19 5.97 -9.04
CA PHE A 69 4.37 5.19 -9.38
C PHE A 69 5.63 5.71 -8.69
N ALA A 70 5.80 7.03 -8.54
CA ALA A 70 6.94 7.61 -7.82
C ALA A 70 6.98 7.15 -6.36
N TRP A 71 5.84 7.19 -5.65
CA TRP A 71 5.73 6.69 -4.28
C TRP A 71 6.01 5.19 -4.17
N ARG A 72 5.49 4.40 -5.10
CA ARG A 72 5.72 2.95 -5.08
C ARG A 72 7.17 2.58 -5.41
N SER A 73 7.80 3.31 -6.32
CA SER A 73 9.23 3.17 -6.61
C SER A 73 10.08 3.56 -5.39
N LEU A 74 9.74 4.64 -4.69
CA LEU A 74 10.43 5.05 -3.45
C LEU A 74 10.47 3.91 -2.42
N PHE A 75 9.36 3.19 -2.22
CA PHE A 75 9.32 2.06 -1.30
C PHE A 75 9.82 0.74 -1.90
N HIS A 76 10.06 0.68 -3.21
CA HIS A 76 10.72 -0.46 -3.86
C HIS A 76 12.25 -0.36 -3.75
N ASP A 77 12.78 0.87 -3.83
CA ASP A 77 14.21 1.13 -3.85
C ASP A 77 14.81 1.25 -2.43
N PRO A 78 16.14 1.19 -2.28
CA PRO A 78 16.80 1.49 -1.00
C PRO A 78 16.47 2.90 -0.50
N PRO A 79 16.30 3.10 0.83
CA PRO A 79 16.62 2.15 1.90
C PRO A 79 15.47 1.22 2.30
N PHE A 80 14.30 1.30 1.67
CA PHE A 80 13.11 0.59 2.12
C PHE A 80 13.07 -0.85 1.62
N GLU A 81 13.24 -1.05 0.31
CA GLU A 81 13.19 -2.39 -0.32
C GLU A 81 11.93 -3.20 0.06
N LEU A 82 10.78 -2.52 0.20
CA LEU A 82 9.52 -3.11 0.67
C LEU A 82 8.57 -3.47 -0.49
N GLU A 83 8.32 -2.57 -1.44
CA GLU A 83 7.32 -2.76 -2.50
C GLU A 83 7.70 -3.89 -3.46
N CYS A 84 6.72 -4.76 -3.75
CA CYS A 84 6.87 -5.85 -4.71
C CYS A 84 7.21 -5.34 -6.12
N GLY A 85 8.47 -5.53 -6.55
CA GLY A 85 8.93 -5.10 -7.87
C GLY A 85 8.21 -5.79 -9.03
N GLY A 86 7.75 -7.04 -8.84
CA GLY A 86 6.94 -7.76 -9.83
C GLY A 86 5.60 -7.06 -10.08
N ARG A 87 4.93 -6.64 -8.99
CA ARG A 87 3.67 -5.88 -9.05
C ARG A 87 3.88 -4.52 -9.70
N LEU A 88 4.96 -3.81 -9.35
CA LEU A 88 5.29 -2.50 -9.92
C LEU A 88 5.50 -2.57 -11.45
N ARG A 89 6.24 -3.59 -11.94
CA ARG A 89 6.43 -3.81 -13.38
C ARG A 89 5.14 -4.17 -14.09
N ALA A 90 4.34 -5.07 -13.50
CA ALA A 90 3.05 -5.45 -14.07
C ALA A 90 2.08 -4.26 -14.16
N ASP A 91 2.05 -3.40 -13.14
CA ASP A 91 1.20 -2.22 -13.14
C ASP A 91 1.66 -1.16 -14.16
N ASN A 92 2.96 -0.99 -14.39
CA ASN A 92 3.46 -0.11 -15.47
C ASN A 92 2.93 -0.55 -16.84
N GLU A 93 3.02 -1.85 -17.15
CA GLU A 93 2.47 -2.40 -18.39
C GLU A 93 0.95 -2.16 -18.47
N ARG A 94 0.23 -2.41 -17.37
CA ARG A 94 -1.22 -2.17 -17.30
C ARG A 94 -1.58 -0.72 -17.58
N GLN A 95 -0.84 0.24 -17.02
CA GLN A 95 -1.05 1.66 -17.27
C GLN A 95 -0.86 1.99 -18.75
N ALA A 96 0.19 1.46 -19.40
CA ALA A 96 0.48 1.69 -20.81
C ALA A 96 -0.66 1.22 -21.74
N HIS A 97 -1.45 0.24 -21.31
CA HIS A 97 -2.64 -0.26 -22.03
C HIS A 97 -3.98 0.25 -21.48
N GLY A 98 -3.97 1.26 -20.59
CA GLY A 98 -5.18 1.89 -20.06
C GLY A 98 -5.96 1.04 -19.04
N PHE A 99 -5.33 0.03 -18.43
CA PHE A 99 -5.95 -0.78 -17.39
C PHE A 99 -5.74 -0.18 -15.98
N PRO A 100 -6.66 -0.47 -15.02
CA PRO A 100 -6.48 -0.07 -13.63
C PRO A 100 -5.23 -0.69 -12.99
N VAL A 101 -4.53 0.11 -12.18
CA VAL A 101 -3.29 -0.22 -11.44
C VAL A 101 -3.53 -0.18 -9.93
N GLY A 102 -2.55 -0.59 -9.12
CA GLY A 102 -2.64 -0.47 -7.66
C GLY A 102 -3.65 -1.45 -7.06
N ARG A 103 -3.80 -2.63 -7.66
CA ARG A 103 -4.70 -3.66 -7.13
C ARG A 103 -4.01 -4.40 -5.98
N LEU A 104 -4.76 -4.72 -4.94
CA LEU A 104 -4.36 -5.57 -3.82
C LEU A 104 -5.32 -6.76 -3.77
N PHE A 105 -4.79 -7.96 -3.53
CA PHE A 105 -5.62 -9.16 -3.47
C PHE A 105 -6.22 -9.32 -2.07
N SER A 106 -7.54 -9.31 -1.96
CA SER A 106 -8.21 -9.69 -0.70
C SER A 106 -8.27 -11.20 -0.51
N HIS A 107 -8.18 -11.97 -1.60
CA HIS A 107 -8.24 -13.42 -1.62
C HIS A 107 -7.20 -13.98 -2.60
N LYS A 108 -6.46 -15.00 -2.19
CA LYS A 108 -5.50 -15.72 -3.05
C LYS A 108 -5.31 -17.13 -2.50
N ASP A 109 -5.30 -18.14 -3.37
CA ASP A 109 -5.05 -19.54 -3.00
C ASP A 109 -5.92 -20.08 -1.84
N GLY A 110 -7.18 -19.62 -1.75
CA GLY A 110 -8.11 -19.99 -0.69
C GLY A 110 -7.90 -19.27 0.65
N LEU A 111 -6.90 -18.39 0.73
CA LEU A 111 -6.61 -17.55 1.88
C LEU A 111 -7.19 -16.15 1.71
N VAL A 112 -7.45 -15.49 2.85
CA VAL A 112 -8.07 -14.16 2.92
C VAL A 112 -7.13 -13.21 3.65
N ALA A 113 -7.00 -11.99 3.14
CA ALA A 113 -6.26 -10.93 3.82
C ALA A 113 -6.97 -10.51 5.12
N GLY A 114 -6.21 -10.00 6.09
CA GLY A 114 -6.75 -9.51 7.35
C GLY A 114 -7.64 -8.27 7.19
N GLU A 115 -8.22 -7.84 8.32
CA GLU A 115 -8.95 -6.58 8.40
C GLU A 115 -7.99 -5.38 8.32
N TRP A 116 -8.48 -4.27 7.80
CA TRP A 116 -7.74 -3.01 7.75
C TRP A 116 -7.60 -2.41 9.16
N GLN A 117 -6.39 -1.97 9.48
CA GLN A 117 -6.04 -1.29 10.71
C GLN A 117 -5.49 0.08 10.35
N LEU A 118 -5.95 1.12 11.05
CA LEU A 118 -5.35 2.44 10.94
C LEU A 118 -3.95 2.38 11.55
N TYR A 119 -2.97 2.95 10.86
CA TYR A 119 -1.63 3.11 11.41
C TYR A 119 -1.64 4.25 12.43
N GLU A 120 -1.45 3.91 13.69
CA GLU A 120 -1.31 4.89 14.77
C GLU A 120 0.17 5.30 14.87
N VAL A 121 0.46 6.58 14.60
CA VAL A 121 1.79 7.14 14.85
C VAL A 121 2.00 7.11 16.36
N ILE A 122 2.93 6.28 16.83
CA ILE A 122 3.32 6.27 18.24
C ILE A 122 4.21 7.50 18.47
N PRO A 123 3.79 8.47 19.32
CA PRO A 123 4.52 9.71 19.56
C PRO A 123 5.83 9.52 20.33
#